data_AF-A0A444GFI5-F1
#
_entry.id   AF-A0A444GFI5-F1
#
_cell.length_a   1.000
_cell.length_b   1.000
_cell.length_c   1.000
_cell.angle_alpha   90.00
_cell.angle_beta   90.00
_cell.angle_gamma   90.00
#
_symmetry.space_group_name_H-M   'P 1'
#
loop_
_entity.id
_entity.type
_entity.pdbx_description
1 polymer ?
#
loop_
_entity_poly.entity_id
_entity_poly.type
_entity_poly.pdbx_seq_one_letter_code
_entity_poly.pdbx_strand_id
1 'polypeptide(L)'
;MTLTLLCIVVVQCQRDQSVACSQVQVELSLVEGTERGPAIVEEARKQDASLLVMGQKKRSLTWRLVMMWAGRKVGGSVADYCVQNATCMAMAVRRKSRRGGGGYLITTKRHKDFWLLA
;
A
#
# COMPACT_ATOMS: atom_id res chain seq x y z
N MET A 1 8.62 -0.46 -24.62
CA MET A 1 8.92 0.24 -23.35
C MET A 1 7.62 0.83 -22.83
N THR A 2 6.86 0.07 -22.05
CA THR A 2 5.56 0.54 -21.55
C THR A 2 5.77 1.40 -20.30
N LEU A 3 5.73 2.72 -20.47
CA LEU A 3 5.57 3.68 -19.37
C LEU A 3 4.25 3.34 -18.67
N THR A 4 4.35 2.81 -17.45
CA THR A 4 3.16 2.52 -16.66
C THR A 4 2.90 3.75 -15.82
N LEU A 5 1.91 4.56 -16.20
CA LEU A 5 1.43 5.65 -15.35
C LEU A 5 0.81 5.04 -14.09
N LEU A 6 1.35 5.41 -12.94
CA LEU A 6 0.85 5.00 -11.64
C LEU A 6 0.14 6.18 -11.00
N CYS A 7 -1.19 6.10 -10.89
CA CYS A 7 -1.95 6.99 -10.02
C CYS A 7 -1.70 6.56 -8.57
N ILE A 8 -1.06 7.42 -7.79
CA ILE A 8 -0.89 7.28 -6.35
C ILE A 8 -1.84 8.28 -5.71
N VAL A 9 -2.68 7.78 -4.79
CA VAL A 9 -3.50 8.63 -3.93
C VAL A 9 -2.70 8.81 -2.64
N VAL A 10 -2.18 10.00 -2.42
CA VAL A 10 -1.51 10.33 -1.15
C VAL A 10 -2.54 11.00 -0.26
N VAL A 11 -2.73 10.39 0.92
CA VAL A 11 -3.60 10.93 1.95
C VAL A 11 -2.73 11.56 3.01
N GLN A 12 -2.69 12.89 3.02
CA GLN A 12 -2.03 13.66 4.06
C GLN A 12 -3.03 13.87 5.19
N CYS A 13 -2.85 13.20 6.33
CA CYS A 13 -3.52 13.60 7.57
C CYS A 13 -2.55 14.52 8.32
N GLN A 14 -2.91 15.81 8.40
CA GLN A 14 -2.16 16.80 9.17
C GLN A 14 -2.15 16.37 10.64
N ARG A 15 -0.94 16.30 11.20
CA ARG A 15 -0.71 15.74 12.54
C ARG A 15 -0.99 16.83 13.58
N ASP A 16 -2.24 17.20 13.76
CA ASP A 16 -2.65 18.02 14.90
C ASP A 16 -2.95 17.09 16.07
N GLN A 17 -2.20 17.21 17.17
CA GLN A 17 -2.06 16.19 18.22
C GLN A 17 -3.31 16.04 19.13
N SER A 18 -4.47 16.52 18.70
CA SER A 18 -5.60 16.76 19.61
C SER A 18 -6.97 16.20 19.21
N VAL A 19 -7.34 16.04 17.93
CA VAL A 19 -8.75 15.65 17.60
C VAL A 19 -8.87 14.96 16.22
N ALA A 20 -9.88 14.09 16.09
CA ALA A 20 -10.29 13.33 14.90
C ALA A 20 -9.90 13.98 13.55
N CYS A 21 -9.19 13.21 12.71
CA CYS A 21 -8.77 13.60 11.36
C CYS A 21 -10.01 13.92 10.49
N SER A 22 -10.47 15.16 10.58
CA SER A 22 -11.70 15.65 9.93
C SER A 22 -11.40 16.35 8.60
N GLN A 23 -10.15 16.76 8.39
CA GLN A 23 -9.65 17.33 7.14
C GLN A 23 -8.68 16.35 6.49
N VAL A 24 -9.19 15.64 5.48
CA VAL A 24 -8.39 14.77 4.62
C VAL A 24 -8.06 15.53 3.35
N GLN A 25 -6.79 15.86 3.14
CA GLN A 25 -6.32 16.35 1.84
C GLN A 25 -5.96 15.14 0.98
N VAL A 26 -6.59 15.05 -0.19
CA VAL A 26 -6.36 14.00 -1.17
C VAL A 26 -5.59 14.61 -2.33
N GLU A 27 -4.35 14.17 -2.50
CA GLU A 27 -3.54 14.53 -3.66
C GLU A 27 -3.40 13.32 -4.58
N LEU A 28 -3.57 13.57 -5.87
CA LEU A 28 -3.37 12.57 -6.92
C LEU A 28 -2.04 12.87 -7.60
N SER A 29 -1.06 11.98 -7.43
CA SER A 29 0.20 12.05 -8.16
C SER A 29 0.22 10.98 -9.24
N LEU A 30 0.60 11.40 -10.44
CA LEU A 30 0.75 10.54 -11.61
C LEU A 30 2.23 10.35 -11.87
N VAL A 31 2.73 9.15 -11.63
CA VAL A 31 4.18 8.91 -11.61
C VAL A 31 4.53 7.83 -12.62
N GLU A 32 5.50 8.14 -13.46
CA GLU A 32 6.06 7.19 -14.41
C GLU A 32 7.12 6.35 -13.71
N GLY A 33 6.93 5.02 -13.74
CA GLY A 33 7.89 4.10 -13.14
C GLY A 33 7.80 2.71 -13.76
N THR A 34 8.95 2.06 -13.89
CA THR A 34 9.03 0.64 -14.32
C THR A 34 8.49 -0.29 -13.24
N GLU A 35 8.75 0.04 -11.97
CA GLU A 35 8.28 -0.72 -10.81
C GLU A 35 7.45 0.14 -9.85
N ARG A 36 6.32 -0.42 -9.41
CA ARG A 36 5.36 0.32 -8.57
C ARG A 36 5.88 0.60 -7.15
N GLY A 37 6.61 -0.34 -6.55
CA GLY A 37 7.06 -0.24 -5.16
C GLY A 37 8.03 0.93 -4.95
N PRO A 38 9.16 0.96 -5.67
CA PRO A 38 10.12 2.07 -5.59
C PRO A 38 9.48 3.42 -5.90
N ALA A 39 8.69 3.52 -6.98
CA ALA A 39 8.03 4.76 -7.36
C ALA A 39 7.11 5.32 -6.26
N ILE A 40 6.34 4.45 -5.59
CA ILE A 40 5.46 4.88 -4.48
C ILE A 40 6.26 5.38 -3.29
N VAL A 41 7.37 4.70 -2.95
CA VAL A 41 8.23 5.09 -1.82
C VAL A 41 8.91 6.43 -2.09
N GLU A 42 9.41 6.64 -3.30
CA GLU A 42 10.06 7.91 -3.67
C GLU A 42 9.06 9.08 -3.64
N GLU A 43 7.84 8.88 -4.12
CA GLU A 43 6.82 9.93 -4.13
C GLU A 43 6.30 10.25 -2.73
N ALA A 44 6.08 9.23 -1.89
CA ALA A 44 5.74 9.45 -0.49
C ALA A 44 6.83 10.25 0.24
N ARG A 45 8.10 10.05 -0.13
CA ARG A 45 9.23 10.83 0.40
C ARG A 45 9.25 12.26 -0.14
N LYS A 46 8.99 12.47 -1.44
CA LYS A 46 8.96 13.83 -2.05
C LYS A 46 7.87 14.70 -1.46
N GLN A 47 6.72 14.12 -1.14
CA GLN A 47 5.58 14.81 -0.54
C GLN A 47 5.65 14.90 0.99
N ASP A 48 6.76 14.44 1.60
CA ASP A 48 6.97 14.38 3.04
C ASP A 48 5.79 13.74 3.81
N ALA A 49 5.23 12.67 3.23
CA ALA A 49 4.05 12.02 3.79
C ALA A 49 4.38 11.38 5.14
N SER A 50 3.61 11.71 6.18
CA SER A 50 3.83 11.16 7.51
C SER A 50 3.35 9.71 7.67
N LEU A 51 2.32 9.31 6.91
CA LEU A 51 1.71 7.98 6.93
C LEU A 51 1.38 7.52 5.49
N LEU A 52 1.84 6.33 5.12
CA LEU A 52 1.54 5.68 3.85
C LEU A 52 0.65 4.45 4.08
N VAL A 53 -0.58 4.48 3.54
CA VAL A 53 -1.52 3.37 3.63
C VAL A 53 -1.71 2.73 2.27
N MET A 54 -1.52 1.41 2.17
CA MET A 54 -1.69 0.68 0.91
C MET A 54 -2.67 -0.47 1.05
N GLY A 55 -3.63 -0.52 0.14
CA GLY A 55 -4.54 -1.65 0.00
C GLY A 55 -3.85 -2.86 -0.62
N GLN A 56 -3.75 -3.95 0.11
CA GLN A 56 -3.36 -5.24 -0.42
C GLN A 56 -4.57 -5.93 -1.06
N LYS A 57 -4.62 -5.89 -2.40
CA LYS A 57 -5.63 -6.65 -3.15
C LYS A 57 -5.24 -8.14 -3.15
N LYS A 58 -6.16 -9.01 -2.73
CA LYS A 58 -6.01 -10.46 -2.96
C LYS A 58 -5.90 -10.70 -4.46
N ARG A 59 -4.68 -10.95 -4.95
CA ARG A 59 -4.48 -11.48 -6.30
C ARG A 59 -5.02 -12.91 -6.29
N SER A 60 -5.91 -13.22 -7.23
CA SER A 60 -6.47 -14.56 -7.38
C SER A 60 -5.36 -15.57 -7.68
N LEU A 61 -5.60 -16.84 -7.37
CA LEU A 61 -4.71 -17.94 -7.76
C LEU A 61 -4.51 -17.94 -9.29
N THR A 62 -5.55 -17.62 -10.06
CA THR A 62 -5.47 -17.45 -11.52
C THR A 62 -4.52 -16.35 -11.94
N TRP A 63 -4.51 -15.19 -11.27
CA TRP A 63 -3.56 -14.12 -11.58
C TRP A 63 -2.12 -14.51 -11.22
N ARG A 64 -1.95 -15.26 -10.12
CA ARG A 64 -0.63 -15.80 -9.72
C ARG A 64 -0.10 -16.78 -10.76
N LEU A 65 -0.95 -17.67 -11.27
CA LEU A 65 -0.62 -18.59 -12.35
C LEU A 65 -0.24 -17.81 -13.61
N VAL A 66 -1.06 -16.88 -14.08
CA VAL A 66 -0.78 -16.06 -15.28
C VAL A 66 0.58 -15.35 -15.18
N MET A 67 0.91 -14.79 -14.01
CA MET A 67 2.21 -14.13 -13.80
C MET A 67 3.38 -15.13 -13.81
N MET A 68 3.17 -16.34 -13.29
CA MET A 68 4.16 -17.43 -13.32
C MET A 68 4.42 -17.90 -14.76
N TRP A 69 3.38 -18.05 -15.58
CA TRP A 69 3.50 -18.34 -17.01
C TRP A 69 4.16 -17.21 -17.79
N ALA A 70 3.93 -15.95 -17.38
CA ALA A 70 4.58 -14.77 -17.95
C ALA A 70 6.05 -14.58 -17.47
N GLY A 71 6.63 -15.54 -16.74
CA GLY A 71 8.01 -15.46 -16.24
C GLY A 71 8.25 -14.36 -15.20
N ARG A 72 7.18 -13.72 -14.69
CA ARG A 72 7.29 -12.64 -13.70
C ARG A 72 7.38 -13.26 -12.31
N LYS A 73 8.49 -13.01 -11.60
CA LYS A 73 8.63 -13.42 -10.20
C LYS A 73 7.40 -12.97 -9.41
N VAL A 74 6.74 -13.91 -8.75
CA VAL A 74 5.75 -13.64 -7.71
C VAL A 74 6.52 -13.19 -6.46
N GLY A 75 7.25 -12.09 -6.58
CA GLY A 75 7.83 -11.38 -5.43
C GLY A 75 6.72 -10.79 -4.58
N GLY A 76 7.04 -10.45 -3.33
CA GLY A 76 6.11 -9.89 -2.35
C GLY A 76 5.24 -8.76 -2.91
N SER A 77 4.13 -8.47 -2.23
CA SER A 77 3.23 -7.41 -2.67
C SER A 77 3.99 -6.08 -2.77
N VAL A 78 3.59 -5.20 -3.70
CA VAL A 78 4.05 -3.80 -3.75
C VAL A 78 3.94 -3.16 -2.35
N ALA A 79 2.89 -3.52 -1.62
CA ALA A 79 2.69 -3.07 -0.25
C ALA A 79 3.75 -3.59 0.74
N ASP A 80 4.24 -4.83 0.57
CA ASP A 80 5.30 -5.35 1.45
C ASP A 80 6.62 -4.62 1.20
N TYR A 81 6.92 -4.29 -0.06
CA TYR A 81 8.08 -3.48 -0.42
C TYR A 81 8.01 -2.10 0.24
N CYS A 82 6.89 -1.38 0.13
CA CYS A 82 6.83 -0.04 0.70
C CYS A 82 6.76 -0.07 2.23
N VAL A 83 6.15 -1.09 2.87
CA VAL A 83 6.21 -1.24 4.33
C VAL A 83 7.64 -1.40 4.86
N GLN A 84 8.52 -2.04 4.08
CA GLN A 84 9.91 -2.26 4.46
C GLN A 84 10.81 -1.07 4.14
N ASN A 85 10.62 -0.44 2.97
CA ASN A 85 11.53 0.56 2.41
C ASN A 85 11.06 2.02 2.58
N ALA A 86 9.80 2.26 2.96
CA ALA A 86 9.35 3.62 3.24
C ALA A 86 10.09 4.22 4.44
N THR A 87 10.42 5.51 4.32
CA THR A 87 11.00 6.31 5.40
C THR A 87 9.95 6.71 6.43
N CYS A 88 8.69 6.84 6.02
CA CYS A 88 7.56 7.18 6.87
C CYS A 88 6.86 5.94 7.47
N MET A 89 5.88 6.18 8.34
CA MET A 89 5.06 5.08 8.87
C MET A 89 4.26 4.47 7.71
N ALA A 90 4.47 3.19 7.42
CA ALA A 90 3.79 2.50 6.33
C ALA A 90 2.96 1.32 6.82
N MET A 91 1.72 1.24 6.34
CA MET A 91 0.76 0.19 6.71
C MET A 91 0.14 -0.42 5.45
N ALA A 92 0.18 -1.75 5.39
CA ALA A 92 -0.46 -2.53 4.36
C ALA A 92 -1.76 -3.13 4.92
N VAL A 93 -2.89 -2.81 4.31
CA VAL A 93 -4.22 -3.21 4.77
C VAL A 93 -4.81 -4.24 3.82
N ARG A 94 -5.14 -5.42 4.32
CA ARG A 94 -5.81 -6.48 3.53
C ARG A 94 -7.12 -6.88 4.19
N ARG A 95 -8.11 -7.22 3.38
CA ARG A 95 -9.40 -7.71 3.86
C ARG A 95 -9.28 -9.13 4.41
N LYS A 96 -9.78 -9.38 5.63
CA LYS A 96 -9.92 -10.74 6.17
C LYS A 96 -11.00 -11.50 5.39
N SER A 97 -10.91 -12.83 5.31
CA SER A 97 -11.79 -13.63 4.45
C SER A 97 -13.28 -13.41 4.78
N ARG A 98 -14.16 -13.49 3.77
CA ARG A 98 -15.62 -13.35 3.96
C ARG A 98 -16.24 -14.38 4.90
N ARG A 99 -15.57 -15.52 5.15
CA ARG A 99 -16.11 -16.65 5.93
C ARG A 99 -15.82 -16.56 7.44
N GLY A 100 -14.95 -15.67 7.90
CA GLY A 100 -14.51 -15.61 9.29
C GLY A 100 -14.55 -14.19 9.84
N GLY A 101 -15.74 -13.73 10.26
CA GLY A 101 -15.90 -12.60 11.18
C GLY A 101 -15.61 -11.19 10.65
N GLY A 102 -15.51 -10.97 9.34
CA GLY A 102 -15.24 -9.63 8.81
C GLY A 102 -13.88 -9.04 9.24
N GLY A 103 -13.68 -7.75 9.01
CA GLY A 103 -12.49 -7.01 9.45
C GLY A 103 -11.30 -7.01 8.49
N TYR A 104 -10.21 -6.41 8.98
CA TYR A 104 -8.99 -6.12 8.22
C TYR A 104 -7.76 -6.66 8.95
N LEU A 105 -6.80 -7.13 8.17
CA LEU A 105 -5.47 -7.50 8.63
C LEU A 105 -4.52 -6.38 8.22
N ILE A 106 -3.75 -5.89 9.18
CA ILE A 106 -2.81 -4.81 8.96
C ILE A 106 -1.40 -5.34 9.14
N THR A 107 -0.53 -4.91 8.24
CA THR A 107 0.89 -5.26 8.24
C THR A 107 1.69 -3.97 8.27
N THR A 108 2.56 -3.86 9.26
CA THR A 108 3.48 -2.76 9.48
C THR A 108 4.91 -3.30 9.49
N LYS A 109 5.89 -2.40 9.60
CA LYS A 109 7.30 -2.78 9.71
C LYS A 109 7.59 -3.65 10.95
N ARG A 110 6.87 -3.42 12.06
CA ARG A 110 7.09 -4.09 13.36
C ARG A 110 6.22 -5.33 13.55
N HIS A 111 4.95 -5.24 13.15
CA HIS A 111 3.98 -6.31 13.33
C HIS A 111 3.36 -6.67 11.99
N LYS A 112 3.34 -7.97 11.68
CA LYS A 112 2.71 -8.49 10.48
C LYS A 112 1.37 -9.10 10.81
N ASP A 113 0.39 -8.86 9.94
CA ASP A 113 -0.90 -9.55 9.91
C ASP A 113 -1.69 -9.51 11.22
N PHE A 114 -1.60 -8.42 11.99
CA PHE A 114 -2.44 -8.27 13.17
C PHE A 114 -3.87 -7.95 12.75
N TRP A 115 -4.82 -8.56 13.45
CA TRP A 115 -6.24 -8.45 13.14
C TRP A 115 -6.88 -7.37 14.01
N LEU A 116 -7.49 -6.38 13.36
CA LEU A 116 -8.40 -5.47 14.05
C LEU A 116 -9.81 -6.08 14.01
N LEU A 117 -10.33 -6.41 15.19
CA LEU A 117 -11.75 -6.62 15.42
C LEU A 117 -12.43 -5.26 15.27
N ALA A 118 -13.33 -5.15 14.30
CA ALA A 118 -14.22 -4.00 14.14
C ALA A 118 -15.64 -4.44 14.46
#